data_AF-V4AEY2-F1
#
_entry.id   AF-V4AEY2-F1
#
_cell.length_a   1.000
_cell.length_b   1.000
_cell.length_c   1.000
_cell.angle_alpha   90.00
_cell.angle_beta   90.00
_cell.angle_gamma   90.00
#
_symmetry.space_group_name_H-M   'P 1'
#
loop_
_entity.id
_entity.type
_entity.pdbx_description
1 polymer ?
#
loop_
_entity_poly.entity_id
_entity_poly.type
_entity_poly.pdbx_seq_one_letter_code
_entity_poly.pdbx_strand_id
1 'polypeptide(L)' 'RRPMNAFMIFSKRHRALVHQRHPNQDNRTVSKILGEWWYALGPKEKQKYHELASQVKITFMLIN' A
#
# COMPACT_ATOMS: atom_id res chain seq x y z
N ARG A 1 -8.77 12.14 -9.63
CA ARG A 1 -8.04 11.41 -8.55
C ARG A 1 -6.62 11.10 -9.05
N ARG A 2 -5.61 10.97 -8.18
CA ARG A 2 -4.24 10.53 -8.57
C ARG A 2 -4.14 8.99 -8.54
N PRO A 3 -3.29 8.35 -9.36
CA PRO A 3 -3.04 6.91 -9.28
C PRO A 3 -2.37 6.54 -7.95
N MET A 4 -2.62 5.33 -7.46
CA MET A 4 -2.02 4.83 -6.22
C MET A 4 -0.51 4.59 -6.40
N ASN A 5 0.29 5.06 -5.43
CA ASN A 5 1.71 4.73 -5.35
C ASN A 5 1.94 3.35 -4.71
N ALA A 6 3.19 2.90 -4.66
CA ALA A 6 3.57 1.57 -4.17
C ALA A 6 3.07 1.31 -2.73
N PHE A 7 3.28 2.26 -1.83
CA PHE A 7 2.80 2.18 -0.44
C PHE A 7 1.28 2.11 -0.37
N MET A 8 0.55 2.90 -1.17
CA MET A 8 -0.92 2.89 -1.17
C MET A 8 -1.48 1.56 -1.68
N ILE A 9 -0.83 0.92 -2.66
CA ILE A 9 -1.19 -0.42 -3.13
C ILE A 9 -0.95 -1.45 -2.03
N PHE A 10 0.21 -1.41 -1.37
CA PHE A 10 0.53 -2.26 -0.23
C PHE A 10 -0.48 -2.09 0.91
N SER A 11 -0.71 -0.85 1.33
CA SER A 11 -1.62 -0.46 2.40
C SER A 11 -3.04 -0.97 2.14
N LYS A 12 -3.54 -0.81 0.92
CA LYS A 12 -4.86 -1.33 0.52
C LYS A 12 -4.97 -2.85 0.66
N ARG A 13 -3.92 -3.61 0.31
CA ARG A 13 -3.91 -5.09 0.41
C ARG A 13 -3.85 -5.59 1.86
N HIS A 14 -3.14 -4.89 2.73
CA HIS A 14 -2.85 -5.39 4.10
C HIS A 14 -3.75 -4.80 5.17
N ARG A 15 -4.49 -3.71 4.87
CA ARG A 15 -5.35 -3.04 5.85
C ARG A 15 -6.36 -3.98 6.51
N ALA A 16 -6.97 -4.89 5.76
CA ALA A 16 -7.91 -5.87 6.34
C ALA A 16 -7.23 -6.79 7.36
N LEU A 17 -5.99 -7.24 7.07
CA LEU A 17 -5.20 -8.05 8.00
C LEU A 17 -4.81 -7.27 9.25
N VAL A 18 -4.46 -5.98 9.12
CA VAL A 18 -4.19 -5.12 10.28
C VAL A 18 -5.43 -4.98 11.15
N HIS A 19 -6.61 -4.75 10.57
CA HIS A 19 -7.86 -4.70 11.34
C HIS A 19 -8.19 -6.02 12.03
N GLN A 20 -7.90 -7.15 11.39
CA GLN A 20 -8.10 -8.47 11.99
C GLN A 20 -7.17 -8.69 13.20
N ARG A 21 -5.90 -8.29 13.10
CA ARG A 21 -4.90 -8.45 14.17
C ARG A 21 -5.01 -7.40 15.27
N HIS A 22 -5.51 -6.22 14.94
CA HIS A 22 -5.65 -5.07 15.83
C HIS A 22 -7.09 -4.53 15.73
N PRO A 23 -8.07 -5.25 16.29
CA PRO A 23 -9.47 -4.82 16.25
C PRO A 23 -9.66 -3.48 16.98
N ASN A 24 -10.69 -2.73 16.57
CA ASN A 24 -11.09 -1.43 17.15
C ASN A 24 -10.05 -0.30 17.06
N GLN A 25 -8.99 -0.47 16.27
CA GLN A 25 -8.04 0.61 16.01
C GLN A 25 -8.58 1.61 14.99
N ASP A 26 -8.28 2.88 15.20
CA ASP A 26 -8.65 3.95 14.29
C ASP A 26 -7.77 3.98 13.04
N ASN A 27 -8.20 4.75 12.02
CA ASN A 27 -7.49 4.84 10.75
C ASN A 27 -6.05 5.38 10.90
N ARG A 28 -5.81 6.26 11.88
CA ARG A 28 -4.49 6.83 12.15
C ARG A 28 -3.54 5.73 12.62
N THR A 29 -3.96 4.93 13.59
CA THR A 29 -3.16 3.83 14.15
C THR A 29 -2.93 2.73 13.14
N VAL A 30 -3.96 2.35 12.38
CA VAL A 30 -3.83 1.39 11.27
C VAL A 30 -2.82 1.87 10.22
N SER A 31 -2.81 3.17 9.90
CA SER A 31 -1.88 3.72 8.92
C SER A 31 -0.43 3.74 9.44
N LYS A 32 -0.22 3.92 10.75
CA LYS A 32 1.12 3.79 11.37
C LYS A 32 1.64 2.36 11.27
N ILE A 33 0.83 1.37 11.65
CA ILE A 33 1.19 -0.06 11.58
C ILE A 33 1.52 -0.46 10.14
N LEU A 34 0.70 -0.04 9.16
CA LEU A 34 0.99 -0.30 7.75
C LEU A 34 2.28 0.38 7.28
N GLY A 35 2.59 1.57 7.79
CA GLY A 35 3.87 2.24 7.55
C GLY A 35 5.04 1.41 8.04
N GLU A 36 4.98 0.91 9.28
CA GLU A 36 6.00 0.04 9.87
C GLU A 36 6.19 -1.25 9.07
N TRP A 37 5.10 -1.92 8.70
CA TRP A 37 5.17 -3.14 7.87
C TRP A 37 5.77 -2.86 6.49
N TRP A 38 5.42 -1.72 5.88
CA TRP A 38 6.03 -1.30 4.62
C TRP A 38 7.54 -1.07 4.78
N TYR A 39 7.98 -0.42 5.86
CA TYR A 39 9.41 -0.22 6.11
C TYR A 39 10.16 -1.54 6.30
N ALA A 40 9.54 -2.51 6.96
CA ALA A 40 10.08 -3.84 7.20
C ALA A 40 10.21 -4.73 5.95
N LEU A 41 9.50 -4.42 4.85
CA LEU A 41 9.63 -5.18 3.60
C LEU A 41 11.05 -5.12 3.04
N GLY A 42 11.53 -6.27 2.56
CA GLY A 42 12.80 -6.37 1.85
C GLY A 42 12.78 -5.66 0.49
N PRO A 43 13.95 -5.36 -0.10
CA PRO A 43 14.04 -4.66 -1.39
C PRO A 43 13.26 -5.36 -2.51
N LYS A 44 13.36 -6.70 -2.61
CA LYS A 44 12.66 -7.49 -3.62
C LYS A 44 11.14 -7.41 -3.49
N GLU A 45 10.61 -7.32 -2.26
CA GLU A 45 9.17 -7.22 -2.03
C GLU A 45 8.67 -5.80 -2.33
N LYS A 46 9.39 -4.77 -1.87
CA LYS A 46 9.10 -3.38 -2.22
C LYS A 46 9.10 -3.18 -3.74
N GLN A 47 10.05 -3.79 -4.44
CA GLN A 47 10.16 -3.70 -5.90
C GLN A 47 8.89 -4.15 -6.62
N LYS A 48 8.26 -5.26 -6.18
CA LYS A 48 6.97 -5.72 -6.75
C LYS A 48 5.87 -4.64 -6.66
N TYR A 49 5.81 -3.90 -5.55
CA TYR A 49 4.85 -2.81 -5.39
C TYR A 49 5.21 -1.57 -6.21
N HIS A 50 6.50 -1.29 -6.40
CA HIS A 50 6.96 -0.22 -7.30
C HIS A 50 6.59 -0.53 -8.76
N GLU A 51 6.79 -1.76 -9.22
CA GLU A 51 6.38 -2.19 -10.57
C GLU A 51 4.86 -2.08 -10.77
N LEU A 52 4.08 -2.55 -9.79
CA LEU A 52 2.62 -2.39 -9.81
C LEU A 52 2.19 -0.91 -9.84
N ALA A 53 2.84 -0.06 -9.06
CA ALA A 53 2.56 1.38 -9.05
C ALA A 53 2.89 2.03 -10.40
N SER A 54 3.99 1.62 -11.04
CA SER A 54 4.35 2.06 -12.39
C SER A 54 3.30 1.65 -13.41
N GLN A 55 2.83 0.40 -13.37
CA GLN A 55 1.75 -0.07 -14.25
C GLN A 55 0.46 0.73 -14.03
N VAL A 56 0.03 0.92 -12.78
CA VAL A 56 -1.17 1.70 -12.44
C VAL A 56 -1.04 3.15 -12.91
N LYS A 57 0.15 3.75 -12.78
CA LYS A 57 0.44 5.10 -13.28
C LYS A 57 0.33 5.18 -14.81
N ILE A 58 0.92 4.22 -15.53
CA ILE A 58 0.86 4.14 -17.00
C ILE A 58 -0.59 3.97 -17.44
N THR A 59 -1.32 3.00 -16.89
CA THR A 59 -2.73 2.79 -17.21
C THR A 59 -3.55 4.05 -16.95
N PHE A 60 -3.33 4.74 -15.82
CA PHE A 60 -4.00 6.01 -15.53
C PHE A 60 -3.70 7.08 -16.58
N MET A 61 -2.46 7.17 -17.07
CA MET A 61 -2.07 8.13 -18.11
C MET A 61 -2.62 7.80 -19.51
N LEU A 62 -2.94 6.54 -19.80
CA LEU A 62 -3.48 6.14 -21.10
C LEU A 62 -5.01 6.31 -21.20
N ILE A 63 -5.71 6.30 -20.06
CA ILE A 63 -7.18 6.36 -20.00
C ILE A 63 -7.72 7.76 -19.64
N ASN A 64 -6.84 8.72 -19.34
CA ASN A 64 -7.19 10.12 -19.07
C ASN A 64 -6.46 11.01 -20.07
#